data_AF-A0A3A8LAL4-F1
#
_entry.id   AF-A0A3A8LAL4-F1
#
_cell.length_a   1.000
_cell.length_b   1.000
_cell.length_c   1.000
_cell.angle_alpha   90.00
_cell.angle_beta   90.00
_cell.angle_gamma   90.00
#
_symmetry.space_group_name_H-M   'P 1'
#
loop_
_entity.id
_entity.type
_entity.pdbx_description
1 polymer ?
#
loop_
_entity_poly.entity_id
_entity_poly.type
_entity_poly.pdbx_seq_one_letter_code
_entity_poly.pdbx_strand_id
1 'polypeptide(L)'
;MRRQAVAFLLEKTPAGQLGLLRKRLHDEAQLMQLGGCAICWAKRSFAQVYAERADVPMGTCGTKRCRDLWTAARNREASWRQRVHAATTEEASHG
;
A
#
# COMPACT_ATOMS: atom_id res chain seq x y z
N MET A 1 2.15 -6.65 17.87
CA MET A 1 1.16 -7.52 17.21
C MET A 1 0.70 -6.99 15.85
N ARG A 2 -0.06 -5.88 15.74
CA ARG A 2 -0.59 -5.43 14.42
C ARG A 2 0.48 -5.23 13.34
N ARG A 3 1.59 -4.54 13.64
CA ARG A 3 2.68 -4.35 12.65
C ARG A 3 3.25 -5.67 12.10
N GLN A 4 3.30 -6.72 12.92
CA GLN A 4 3.78 -8.04 12.50
C GLN A 4 2.74 -8.73 11.61
N ALA A 5 1.45 -8.69 11.99
CA ALA A 5 0.38 -9.25 11.18
C ALA A 5 0.30 -8.57 9.80
N VAL A 6 0.36 -7.24 9.75
CA VAL A 6 0.36 -6.50 8.48
C VAL A 6 1.62 -6.80 7.67
N ALA A 7 2.80 -6.90 8.30
CA ALA A 7 4.02 -7.28 7.60
C ALA A 7 3.90 -8.67 6.94
N PHE A 8 3.36 -9.65 7.68
CA PHE A 8 3.10 -10.99 7.15
C PHE A 8 2.14 -10.97 5.97
N LEU A 9 1.02 -10.23 6.07
CA LEU A 9 0.06 -10.09 4.97
C LEU A 9 0.72 -9.47 3.73
N LEU A 10 1.43 -8.36 3.89
CA LEU A 10 2.12 -7.71 2.79
C LEU A 10 3.17 -8.62 2.15
N GLU A 11 3.89 -9.42 2.94
CA GLU A 11 4.86 -10.39 2.44
C GLU A 11 4.19 -11.48 1.59
N LYS A 12 3.16 -12.13 2.13
CA LYS A 12 2.51 -13.30 1.50
C LYS A 12 1.55 -12.96 0.37
N THR A 13 1.03 -11.74 0.31
CA THR A 13 0.13 -11.34 -0.78
C THR A 13 0.88 -11.25 -2.13
N PRO A 14 0.35 -11.89 -3.19
CA PRO A 14 0.90 -11.77 -4.54
C PRO A 14 0.93 -10.32 -5.03
N ALA A 15 1.93 -9.97 -5.83
CA ALA A 15 2.16 -8.59 -6.25
C ALA A 15 0.96 -7.95 -6.97
N GLY A 16 0.24 -8.71 -7.80
CA GLY A 16 -0.97 -8.23 -8.49
C GLY A 16 -2.17 -7.95 -7.57
N GLN A 17 -2.14 -8.43 -6.32
CA GLN A 17 -3.19 -8.21 -5.32
C GLN A 17 -2.79 -7.19 -4.24
N LEU A 18 -1.55 -6.68 -4.25
CA LEU A 18 -1.07 -5.75 -3.23
C LEU A 18 -1.85 -4.42 -3.21
N GLY A 19 -2.30 -3.94 -4.37
CA GLY A 19 -3.14 -2.73 -4.43
C GLY A 19 -4.44 -2.88 -3.64
N LEU A 20 -5.12 -4.02 -3.80
CA LEU A 20 -6.36 -4.34 -3.08
C LEU A 20 -6.12 -4.50 -1.57
N LEU A 21 -5.06 -5.22 -1.18
CA LEU A 21 -4.71 -5.36 0.24
C LEU A 21 -4.41 -4.00 0.87
N ARG A 22 -3.61 -3.14 0.20
CA ARG A 22 -3.29 -1.81 0.72
C ARG A 22 -4.54 -0.95 0.88
N LYS A 23 -5.46 -0.97 -0.09
CA LYS A 23 -6.76 -0.28 0.04
C LYS A 23 -7.53 -0.78 1.25
N ARG A 24 -7.67 -2.10 1.42
CA ARG A 24 -8.38 -2.67 2.57
C ARG A 24 -7.76 -2.28 3.92
N LEU A 25 -6.43 -2.33 4.03
CA LEU A 25 -5.72 -1.92 5.25
C LEU A 25 -5.92 -0.44 5.57
N HIS A 26 -6.00 0.41 4.53
CA HIS A 26 -6.31 1.82 4.68
C HIS A 26 -7.76 2.01 5.17
N ASP A 27 -8.73 1.39 4.52
CA ASP A 27 -10.16 1.50 4.86
C ASP A 27 -10.41 1.01 6.30
N GLU A 28 -9.82 -0.13 6.69
CA GLU A 28 -9.86 -0.63 8.07
C GLU A 28 -9.25 0.35 9.06
N ALA A 29 -8.16 1.03 8.69
CA ALA A 29 -7.57 2.05 9.56
C ALA A 29 -8.48 3.25 9.76
N GLN A 30 -9.16 3.72 8.70
CA GLN A 30 -10.13 4.82 8.79
C GLN A 30 -11.30 4.48 9.71
N LEU A 31 -11.78 3.22 9.69
CA LEU A 31 -12.85 2.76 10.57
C LEU A 31 -12.44 2.71 12.04
N MET A 32 -11.20 2.27 12.33
CA MET A 32 -10.71 2.16 13.71
C MET A 32 -10.27 3.50 14.29
N GLN A 33 -9.75 4.39 13.44
CA GLN A 33 -9.29 5.72 13.80
C GLN A 33 -9.34 6.58 12.54
N LEU A 34 -10.15 7.63 12.52
CA LEU A 34 -10.19 8.52 11.37
C LEU A 34 -8.80 9.10 11.10
N GLY A 35 -8.29 8.94 9.88
CA GLY A 35 -6.91 9.28 9.54
C GLY A 35 -5.86 8.37 10.18
N GLY A 36 -6.20 7.13 10.53
CA GLY A 36 -5.30 6.17 11.15
C GLY A 36 -4.21 5.65 10.19
N CYS A 37 -3.10 5.20 10.76
CA CYS A 37 -2.09 4.48 9.99
C CYS A 37 -2.59 3.07 9.57
N ALA A 38 -2.55 2.77 8.28
CA ALA A 38 -2.90 1.46 7.71
C ALA A 38 -2.13 0.29 8.34
N ILE A 39 -0.87 0.53 8.73
CA ILE A 39 0.02 -0.48 9.30
C ILE A 39 -0.20 -0.73 10.79
N CYS A 40 -0.50 0.31 11.58
CA CYS A 40 -0.45 0.21 13.05
C CYS A 40 -1.58 0.93 13.78
N TRP A 41 -2.51 1.56 13.07
CA TRP A 41 -3.63 2.36 13.59
C TRP A 41 -3.26 3.55 14.48
N ALA A 42 -1.98 3.85 14.67
CA ALA A 42 -1.55 5.07 15.32
C ALA A 42 -2.17 6.28 14.62
N LYS A 43 -2.59 7.27 15.42
CA LYS A 43 -3.05 8.56 14.93
C LYS A 43 -1.98 9.16 14.03
N ARG A 44 -2.43 9.79 12.94
CA ARG A 44 -1.61 10.61 12.07
C ARG A 44 -1.91 12.07 12.39
N SER A 45 -0.96 12.96 12.12
CA SER A 45 -1.24 14.38 12.30
C SER A 45 -2.25 14.85 11.24
N PHE A 46 -3.05 15.87 11.56
CA PHE A 46 -3.97 16.48 10.59
C PHE A 46 -3.25 16.91 9.30
N ALA A 47 -2.04 17.47 9.43
CA ALA A 47 -1.20 17.82 8.27
C ALA A 47 -0.89 16.60 7.37
N GLN A 48 -0.64 15.43 7.95
CA GLN A 48 -0.38 14.19 7.19
C GLN A 48 -1.62 13.61 6.50
N VAL A 49 -2.81 13.88 7.04
CA VAL A 49 -4.09 13.43 6.46
C VAL A 49 -4.55 14.41 5.37
N TYR A 50 -4.36 15.71 5.59
CA TYR A 50 -4.78 16.73 4.64
C TYR A 50 -3.87 16.82 3.40
N ALA A 51 -2.58 16.53 3.56
CA ALA A 51 -1.64 16.46 2.44
C ALA A 51 -1.80 15.19 1.58
N GLU A 52 -2.64 14.24 2.00
CA GLU A 52 -2.91 13.03 1.24
C GLU A 52 -3.86 13.31 0.08
N ARG A 53 -3.40 13.04 -1.15
CA ARG A 53 -4.30 12.97 -2.30
C ARG A 53 -5.14 11.71 -2.18
N ALA A 54 -6.45 11.84 -2.43
CA ALA A 54 -7.41 10.73 -2.39
C ALA A 54 -6.97 9.54 -3.26
N ASP A 55 -6.27 9.83 -4.35
CA ASP A 55 -5.87 8.86 -5.37
C ASP A 55 -4.67 8.00 -4.94
N VAL A 56 -3.84 8.49 -4.01
CA VAL A 56 -2.60 7.82 -3.58
C VAL A 56 -2.37 8.03 -2.08
N PRO A 57 -3.11 7.34 -1.20
CA PRO A 57 -2.91 7.47 0.23
C PRO A 57 -1.51 6.95 0.64
N MET A 58 -0.73 7.83 1.25
CA MET A 58 0.50 7.51 1.98
C MET A 58 0.27 6.47 3.09
N GLY A 59 -0.93 6.43 3.69
CA GLY A 59 -1.46 5.42 4.59
C GLY A 59 -0.67 5.21 5.89
N THR A 60 0.33 6.03 6.21
CA THR A 60 1.28 5.74 7.31
C THR A 60 1.47 6.89 8.28
N CYS A 61 1.76 6.58 9.54
CA CYS A 61 2.10 7.55 10.60
C CYS A 61 3.53 8.12 10.52
N GLY A 62 4.26 7.88 9.43
CA GLY A 62 5.63 8.39 9.27
C GLY A 62 6.72 7.65 10.06
N THR A 63 6.39 6.76 11.00
CA THR A 63 7.41 5.90 11.63
C THR A 63 8.14 5.08 10.57
N LYS A 64 9.48 4.99 10.67
CA LYS A 64 10.34 4.35 9.66
C LYS A 64 9.81 2.97 9.26
N ARG A 65 9.51 2.12 10.24
CA ARG A 65 8.98 0.77 10.00
C ARG A 65 7.66 0.75 9.22
N CYS A 66 6.71 1.63 9.52
CA CYS A 66 5.44 1.68 8.79
C CYS A 66 5.64 2.18 7.35
N ARG A 67 6.52 3.17 7.15
CA ARG A 67 6.89 3.65 5.81
C ARG A 67 7.55 2.56 4.99
N ASP A 68 8.55 1.88 5.55
CA ASP A 68 9.31 0.84 4.84
C ASP A 68 8.40 -0.29 4.38
N LEU A 69 7.48 -0.76 5.24
CA LEU A 69 6.49 -1.78 4.87
C LEU A 69 5.58 -1.32 3.72
N TRP A 70 5.08 -0.09 3.78
CA TRP A 70 4.17 0.46 2.78
C TRP A 70 4.87 0.67 1.43
N THR A 71 6.06 1.26 1.45
CA THR A 71 6.88 1.51 0.27
C THR A 71 7.32 0.20 -0.39
N ALA A 72 7.75 -0.79 0.39
CA ALA A 72 8.15 -2.09 -0.15
C ALA A 72 6.99 -2.78 -0.89
N ALA A 73 5.77 -2.74 -0.34
CA ALA A 73 4.58 -3.27 -0.99
C ALA A 73 4.24 -2.50 -2.29
N ARG A 74 4.32 -1.16 -2.26
CA ARG A 74 4.12 -0.33 -3.46
C ARG A 74 5.13 -0.64 -4.56
N ASN A 75 6.39 -0.81 -4.22
CA ASN A 75 7.44 -1.08 -5.20
C ASN A 75 7.23 -2.46 -5.84
N ARG A 76 6.90 -3.49 -5.06
CA ARG A 76 6.57 -4.83 -5.57
C ARG A 76 5.39 -4.80 -6.54
N GLU A 77 4.34 -4.05 -6.19
CA GLU A 77 3.18 -3.85 -7.08
C GLU A 77 3.57 -3.11 -8.37
N ALA A 78 4.34 -2.02 -8.27
CA ALA A 78 4.79 -1.24 -9.42
C ALA A 78 5.64 -2.09 -10.39
N SER A 79 6.59 -2.86 -9.87
CA SER A 79 7.41 -3.77 -10.68
C SER A 79 6.58 -4.88 -11.34
N TRP A 80 5.51 -5.36 -10.68
CA TRP A 80 4.58 -6.30 -11.31
C TRP A 80 3.80 -5.63 -12.44
N ARG A 81 3.24 -4.43 -12.23
CA ARG A 81 2.52 -3.69 -13.28
C ARG A 81 3.40 -3.42 -14.49
N GLN A 82 4.65 -3.00 -14.27
CA GLN A 82 5.62 -2.78 -15.35
C GLN A 82 5.84 -4.04 -16.20
N ARG A 83 6.02 -5.21 -15.55
CA ARG A 83 6.19 -6.48 -16.28
C ARG A 83 4.95 -6.89 -17.06
N VAL A 84 3.76 -6.72 -16.48
CA VAL A 84 2.50 -7.02 -17.17
C VAL A 84 2.32 -6.12 -18.39
N HIS A 85 2.57 -4.81 -18.24
CA HIS A 85 2.50 -3.88 -19.36
C HIS A 85 3.49 -4.20 -20.48
N ALA A 86 4.73 -4.55 -20.13
CA ALA A 86 5.74 -4.98 -21.11
C ALA A 86 5.27 -6.23 -21.89
N ALA A 87 4.82 -7.27 -21.19
CA ALA A 87 4.33 -8.50 -21.82
C ALA A 87 3.15 -8.25 -22.76
N THR A 88 2.17 -7.43 -22.35
CA THR A 88 1.02 -7.07 -23.20
C THR A 88 1.40 -6.25 -24.44
N THR A 89 2.50 -5.49 -24.37
CA THR A 89 2.97 -4.65 -25.50
C THR A 89 3.76 -5.48 -26.51
N GLU A 90 4.54 -6.47 -26.04
CA GLU A 90 5.24 -7.45 -26.89
C GLU A 90 4.25 -8.34 -27.66
N GLU A 91 3.17 -8.80 -27.01
CA GLU A 91 2.12 -9.57 -27.68
C GLU A 91 1.39 -8.75 -28.76
N ALA A 92 1.16 -7.46 -28.53
CA ALA A 92 0.50 -6.56 -29.49
C ALA A 92 1.40 -6.13 -30.67
N SER A 93 2.71 -6.34 -30.61
CA SER A 93 3.67 -5.98 -31.67
C SER A 93 4.10 -7.18 -32.54
N HIS A 94 3.62 -8.38 -32.20
CA HIS A 94 3.87 -9.63 -32.94
C HIS A 94 2.60 -10.26 -33.54
N GLY A 95 1.46 -9.56 -33.49
CA GLY A 95 0.22 -9.92 -34.18
C GLY A 95 -0.08 -8.96 -35.33
#